data_AF-A0A329HYH6-F1
#
_entry.id   AF-A0A329HYH6-F1
#
_cell.length_a   1.000
_cell.length_b   1.000
_cell.length_c   1.000
_cell.angle_alpha   90.00
_cell.angle_beta   90.00
_cell.angle_gamma   90.00
#
_symmetry.space_group_name_H-M   'P 1'
#
loop_
_entity.id
_entity.type
_entity.pdbx_description
1 polymer ?
#
loop_
_entity_poly.entity_id
_entity_poly.type
_entity_poly.pdbx_seq_one_letter_code
_entity_poly.pdbx_strand_id
1 'polypeptide(L)'
;MIPWLTVVGIGEDGYPGLGKQARRALLEAGVVIGGPRQLALLPPCIRATREPWPQPFALAPVLDRRGTPVCVLASGDPMLFGVGASLSRQLSADELQVLPAPSSYSLAAARLGWPLQDVTLLSVVARPLAAVVRHLHPGARLLVLSNDGHSPAALAALLVEQGFGASQLQVLEHLGGPLERRIAGRAQDWSLAEAAALNLVAIEVLSETGETGLPLTPGLPDSAYRHDGQLTKRDVRAVTLARLAPRPGELLWDVGAGCGSIGIEWARSHPGCRVLAIEADAGRQAHILHNRDHLGAPALHLVAGQAPEALAGLATPDAIFIGGGLTAPGVLDTCWAALRPGGRLVANAVTLQTEAALVAFRERHGGDLTRLQVAQAQPLGAFDTWRAALPITLLDVVKP
;
A
#
# COMPACT_ATOMS: atom_id res chain seq x y z
N MET A 1 17.01 26.14 -20.33
CA MET A 1 17.74 25.14 -21.14
C MET A 1 16.70 24.21 -21.77
N ILE A 2 16.97 23.63 -22.94
CA ILE A 2 16.05 22.62 -23.51
C ILE A 2 16.30 21.30 -22.76
N PRO A 3 15.26 20.61 -22.25
CA PRO A 3 15.41 19.31 -21.63
C PRO A 3 16.15 18.33 -22.54
N TRP A 4 17.12 17.59 -22.00
CA TRP A 4 17.84 16.57 -22.77
C TRP A 4 17.01 15.29 -22.92
N LEU A 5 16.11 15.01 -21.99
CA LEU A 5 15.28 13.82 -21.98
C LEU A 5 13.82 14.15 -22.28
N THR A 6 13.26 13.52 -23.31
CA THR A 6 11.83 13.59 -23.61
C THR A 6 11.17 12.23 -23.39
N VAL A 7 10.21 12.17 -22.47
CA VAL A 7 9.42 10.96 -22.22
C VAL A 7 8.07 11.07 -22.91
N VAL A 8 7.85 10.21 -23.90
CA VAL A 8 6.67 10.19 -24.76
C VAL A 8 5.76 9.04 -24.33
N GLY A 9 4.56 9.40 -23.89
CA GLY A 9 3.45 8.47 -23.71
C GLY A 9 2.95 7.94 -25.05
N ILE A 10 2.74 6.62 -25.16
CA ILE A 10 2.18 5.96 -26.35
C ILE A 10 1.11 4.94 -25.96
N GLY A 11 -0.03 4.99 -26.64
CA GLY A 11 -1.14 4.03 -26.49
C GLY A 11 -1.00 2.82 -27.42
N GLU A 12 -1.95 1.88 -27.34
CA GLU A 12 -2.03 0.73 -28.27
C GLU A 12 -2.45 1.13 -29.70
N ASP A 13 -2.96 2.35 -29.89
CA ASP A 13 -3.16 2.99 -31.21
C ASP A 13 -1.84 3.43 -31.86
N GLY A 14 -0.72 3.32 -31.14
CA GLY A 14 0.64 3.49 -31.66
C GLY A 14 0.97 4.90 -32.10
N TYR A 15 1.93 5.03 -33.03
CA TYR A 15 2.35 6.34 -33.55
C TYR A 15 1.22 7.20 -34.14
N PRO A 16 0.19 6.65 -34.81
CA PRO A 16 -1.01 7.40 -35.23
C PRO A 16 -1.77 8.06 -34.07
N GLY A 17 -1.73 7.51 -32.86
CA GLY A 17 -2.35 8.10 -31.66
C GLY A 17 -1.62 9.33 -31.12
N LEU A 18 -0.36 9.54 -31.50
CA LEU A 18 0.49 10.59 -30.93
C LEU A 18 0.13 11.99 -31.46
N GLY A 19 0.14 12.97 -30.56
CA GLY A 19 0.04 14.39 -30.92
C GLY A 19 1.28 14.93 -31.65
N LYS A 20 1.16 16.11 -32.26
CA LYS A 20 2.23 16.72 -33.09
C LYS A 20 3.57 16.86 -32.36
N GLN A 21 3.56 17.26 -31.09
CA GLN A 21 4.78 17.44 -30.30
C GLN A 21 5.51 16.11 -30.03
N ALA A 22 4.77 15.07 -29.66
CA ALA A 22 5.32 13.72 -29.44
C ALA A 22 5.91 13.14 -30.73
N ARG A 23 5.19 13.28 -31.86
CA ARG A 23 5.70 12.87 -33.17
C ARG A 23 6.98 13.60 -33.56
N ARG A 24 7.03 14.92 -33.34
CA ARG A 24 8.22 15.73 -33.61
C ARG A 24 9.42 15.30 -32.77
N ALA A 25 9.22 15.11 -31.46
CA ALA A 25 10.27 14.65 -30.57
C ALA A 25 10.87 13.31 -31.02
N LEU A 26 10.02 12.35 -31.43
CA LEU A 26 10.48 11.06 -31.94
C LEU A 26 11.20 11.15 -33.29
N LEU A 27 10.80 12.08 -34.17
CA LEU A 27 11.46 12.31 -35.47
C LEU A 27 12.84 12.96 -35.32
N GLU A 28 12.99 13.84 -34.33
CA GLU A 28 14.24 14.57 -34.04
C GLU A 28 15.20 13.75 -33.13
N ALA A 29 14.71 12.69 -32.49
CA ALA A 29 15.51 11.84 -31.60
C ALA A 29 16.59 11.06 -32.35
N GLY A 30 17.82 11.04 -31.81
CA GLY A 30 18.87 10.12 -32.25
C GLY A 30 18.70 8.71 -31.69
N VAL A 31 18.17 8.61 -30.46
CA VAL A 31 17.95 7.35 -29.73
C VAL A 31 16.57 7.36 -29.10
N VAL A 32 15.86 6.23 -29.22
CA VAL A 32 14.58 5.98 -28.54
C VAL A 32 14.70 4.71 -27.70
N ILE A 33 14.52 4.86 -26.39
CA ILE A 33 14.52 3.75 -25.43
C ILE A 33 13.09 3.40 -25.05
N GLY A 34 12.73 2.12 -24.94
CA GLY A 34 11.37 1.72 -24.61
C GLY A 34 11.18 0.24 -24.39
N GLY A 35 9.98 -0.18 -24.00
CA GLY A 35 9.63 -1.59 -23.98
C GLY A 35 9.58 -2.16 -25.41
N PRO A 36 9.95 -3.44 -25.66
CA PRO A 36 9.93 -4.03 -27.00
C PRO A 36 8.61 -3.82 -27.75
N ARG A 37 7.47 -3.99 -27.06
CA ARG A 37 6.14 -3.71 -27.61
C ARG A 37 5.99 -2.26 -28.07
N GLN A 38 6.40 -1.29 -27.27
CA GLN A 38 6.27 0.14 -27.59
C GLN A 38 7.15 0.53 -28.77
N LEU A 39 8.38 0.00 -28.82
CA LEU A 39 9.31 0.23 -29.93
C LEU A 39 8.78 -0.35 -31.25
N ALA A 40 8.02 -1.45 -31.20
CA ALA A 40 7.38 -2.04 -32.37
C ALA A 40 6.25 -1.16 -32.94
N LEU A 41 5.66 -0.26 -32.15
CA LEU A 41 4.62 0.68 -32.59
C LEU A 41 5.17 1.87 -33.39
N LEU A 42 6.49 2.02 -33.47
CA LEU A 42 7.14 3.11 -34.20
C LEU A 42 7.27 2.78 -35.70
N PRO A 43 6.79 3.64 -36.61
CA PRO A 43 6.87 3.42 -38.04
C PRO A 43 8.30 3.55 -38.57
N PRO A 44 8.58 3.04 -39.79
CA PRO A 44 9.92 3.12 -40.40
C PRO A 44 10.47 4.54 -40.60
N CYS A 45 9.61 5.57 -40.62
CA CYS A 45 10.07 6.96 -40.75
C CYS A 45 10.78 7.48 -39.50
N ILE A 46 10.64 6.82 -38.35
CA ILE A 46 11.44 7.09 -37.15
C ILE A 46 12.80 6.40 -37.32
N ARG A 47 13.81 7.21 -37.67
CA ARG A 47 15.19 6.76 -37.95
C ARG A 47 16.06 6.61 -36.70
N ALA A 48 15.54 6.98 -35.54
CA ALA A 48 16.25 6.85 -34.27
C ALA A 48 16.67 5.40 -34.00
N THR A 49 17.84 5.21 -33.38
CA THR A 49 18.24 3.89 -32.88
C THR A 49 17.28 3.47 -31.78
N ARG A 50 16.68 2.28 -31.93
CA ARG A 50 15.69 1.71 -30.99
C ARG A 50 16.39 0.79 -30.00
N GLU A 51 16.36 1.14 -28.73
CA GLU A 51 17.03 0.40 -27.66
C GLU A 51 16.00 -0.13 -26.66
N PRO A 52 15.84 -1.46 -26.51
CA PRO A 52 14.94 -1.99 -25.49
C PRO A 52 15.49 -1.73 -24.09
N TRP A 53 14.60 -1.60 -23.10
CA TRP A 53 15.00 -1.65 -21.70
C TRP A 53 15.74 -2.96 -21.38
N PRO A 54 16.75 -2.94 -20.49
CA PRO A 54 17.45 -4.14 -20.07
C PRO A 54 16.54 -5.06 -19.26
N GLN A 55 16.93 -6.33 -19.18
CA GLN A 55 16.31 -7.31 -18.29
C GLN A 55 17.40 -7.82 -17.32
N PRO A 56 17.29 -7.56 -16.00
CA PRO A 56 16.21 -6.86 -15.31
C PRO A 56 16.13 -5.37 -15.65
N PHE A 57 14.95 -4.77 -15.46
CA PHE A 57 14.71 -3.35 -15.74
C PHE A 57 15.66 -2.45 -14.93
N ALA A 58 16.29 -1.50 -15.60
CA ALA A 58 17.17 -0.50 -14.99
C ALA A 58 17.10 0.83 -15.75
N LEU A 59 17.27 1.94 -15.01
CA LEU A 59 17.26 3.29 -15.57
C LEU A 59 18.63 3.74 -16.11
N ALA A 60 19.71 3.02 -15.77
CA ALA A 60 21.08 3.36 -16.16
C ALA A 60 21.25 3.67 -17.66
N PRO A 61 20.66 2.91 -18.61
CA PRO A 61 20.81 3.20 -20.04
C PRO A 61 20.33 4.60 -20.48
N VAL A 62 19.41 5.20 -19.72
CA VAL A 62 18.98 6.59 -19.91
C VAL A 62 19.85 7.55 -19.12
N LEU A 63 20.10 7.26 -17.85
CA LEU A 63 20.82 8.18 -16.95
C LEU A 63 22.29 8.38 -17.35
N ASP A 64 22.94 7.34 -17.92
CA ASP A 64 24.33 7.41 -18.40
C ASP A 64 24.48 8.34 -19.61
N ARG A 65 23.36 8.72 -20.25
CA ARG A 65 23.28 9.63 -21.40
C ARG A 65 22.91 11.06 -21.01
N ARG A 66 22.89 11.39 -19.72
CA ARG A 66 22.49 12.70 -19.21
C ARG A 66 23.20 13.85 -19.95
N GLY A 67 22.40 14.81 -20.42
CA GLY A 67 22.88 15.94 -21.23
C GLY A 67 22.92 15.68 -22.74
N THR A 68 22.67 14.46 -23.21
CA THR A 68 22.51 14.16 -24.64
C THR A 68 21.04 13.95 -25.00
N PRO A 69 20.53 14.43 -26.15
CA PRO A 69 19.12 14.26 -26.51
C PRO A 69 18.68 12.79 -26.61
N VAL A 70 17.75 12.38 -25.75
CA VAL A 70 17.19 11.02 -25.71
C VAL A 70 15.67 11.06 -25.62
N CYS A 71 15.00 10.18 -26.37
CA CYS A 71 13.58 9.92 -26.19
C CYS A 71 13.34 8.61 -25.46
N VAL A 72 12.37 8.58 -24.56
CA VAL A 72 11.90 7.38 -23.87
C VAL A 72 10.42 7.17 -24.18
N LEU A 73 10.03 5.96 -24.60
CA LEU A 73 8.63 5.57 -24.70
C LEU A 73 8.12 5.05 -23.35
N ALA A 74 6.90 5.45 -23.00
CA ALA A 74 6.14 4.95 -21.86
C ALA A 74 4.72 4.59 -22.29
N SER A 75 4.09 3.63 -21.62
CA SER A 75 2.70 3.23 -21.95
C SER A 75 1.73 4.26 -21.41
N GLY A 76 0.83 4.81 -22.24
CA GLY A 76 -0.18 5.78 -21.80
C GLY A 76 0.43 7.04 -21.20
N ASP A 77 0.07 7.37 -19.97
CA ASP A 77 0.63 8.52 -19.24
C ASP A 77 1.95 8.13 -18.53
N PRO A 78 3.10 8.74 -18.90
CA PRO A 78 4.38 8.40 -18.28
C PRO A 78 4.47 8.67 -16.76
N MET A 79 3.63 9.56 -16.22
CA MET A 79 3.60 9.92 -14.80
C MET A 79 2.67 9.02 -13.96
N LEU A 80 1.83 8.20 -14.59
CA LEU A 80 0.82 7.38 -13.89
C LEU A 80 1.25 5.92 -13.84
N PHE A 81 1.98 5.55 -12.77
CA PHE A 81 2.65 4.24 -12.61
C PHE A 81 3.68 3.92 -13.72
N GLY A 82 4.05 4.90 -14.54
CA GLY A 82 4.97 4.75 -15.66
C GLY A 82 6.45 5.00 -15.34
N VAL A 83 7.32 4.77 -16.33
CA VAL A 83 8.76 5.00 -16.22
C VAL A 83 9.12 6.48 -16.01
N GLY A 84 8.30 7.40 -16.50
CA GLY A 84 8.51 8.83 -16.29
C GLY A 84 8.47 9.20 -14.81
N ALA A 85 7.56 8.62 -14.02
CA ALA A 85 7.53 8.81 -12.57
C ALA A 85 8.79 8.25 -11.88
N SER A 86 9.43 7.24 -12.48
CA SER A 86 10.69 6.68 -11.95
C SER A 86 11.90 7.55 -12.30
N LEU A 87 11.90 8.15 -13.50
CA LEU A 87 12.91 9.11 -13.93
C LEU A 87 12.83 10.42 -13.15
N SER A 88 11.63 10.92 -12.86
CA SER A 88 11.44 12.18 -12.09
C SER A 88 11.90 12.11 -10.63
N ARG A 89 12.12 10.91 -10.09
CA ARG A 89 12.77 10.73 -8.77
C ARG A 89 14.29 10.92 -8.81
N GLN A 90 14.90 10.89 -10.00
CA GLN A 90 16.36 11.01 -10.18
C GLN A 90 16.77 12.25 -10.96
N LEU A 91 15.85 12.88 -11.69
CA LEU A 91 16.09 14.03 -12.54
C LEU A 91 15.22 15.21 -12.10
N SER A 92 15.75 16.42 -12.27
CA SER A 92 14.99 17.65 -12.03
C SER A 92 13.98 17.91 -13.16
N ALA A 93 12.97 18.74 -12.91
CA ALA A 93 11.97 19.09 -13.90
C ALA A 93 12.56 19.83 -15.12
N ASP A 94 13.69 20.52 -14.95
CA ASP A 94 14.37 21.25 -16.03
C ASP A 94 15.09 20.33 -17.02
N GLU A 95 15.28 19.06 -16.66
CA GLU A 95 15.97 18.06 -17.48
C GLU A 95 15.01 17.16 -18.24
N LEU A 96 13.73 17.19 -17.87
CA LEU A 96 12.72 16.24 -18.31
C LEU A 96 11.55 16.96 -19.00
N GLN A 97 11.29 16.62 -20.25
CA GLN A 97 10.04 16.94 -20.92
C GLN A 97 9.13 15.71 -20.94
N VAL A 98 7.92 15.81 -20.41
CA VAL A 98 6.93 14.73 -20.45
C VAL A 98 5.82 15.08 -21.42
N LEU A 99 5.59 14.22 -22.41
CA LEU A 99 4.53 14.34 -23.40
C LEU A 99 3.52 13.21 -23.18
N PRO A 100 2.45 13.42 -22.38
CA PRO A 100 1.53 12.35 -21.99
C PRO A 100 0.62 11.93 -23.15
N ALA A 101 0.20 10.66 -23.12
CA ALA A 101 -0.94 10.14 -23.87
C ALA A 101 -2.05 9.76 -22.87
N PRO A 102 -3.32 9.61 -23.31
CA PRO A 102 -4.39 9.12 -22.44
C PRO A 102 -3.98 7.83 -21.71
N SER A 103 -4.10 7.84 -20.38
CA SER A 103 -3.82 6.66 -19.57
C SER A 103 -4.87 5.56 -19.80
N SER A 104 -4.54 4.31 -19.48
CA SER A 104 -5.53 3.22 -19.47
C SER A 104 -6.70 3.51 -18.53
N TYR A 105 -6.48 4.24 -17.42
CA TYR A 105 -7.56 4.70 -16.55
C TYR A 105 -8.48 5.69 -17.26
N SER A 106 -7.93 6.67 -17.96
CA SER A 106 -8.70 7.65 -18.74
C SER A 106 -9.51 6.98 -19.84
N LEU A 107 -8.91 6.01 -20.55
CA LEU A 107 -9.60 5.23 -21.57
C LEU A 107 -10.71 4.37 -20.95
N ALA A 108 -10.43 3.65 -19.86
CA ALA A 108 -11.42 2.85 -19.15
C ALA A 108 -12.60 3.69 -18.65
N ALA A 109 -12.32 4.80 -17.97
CA ALA A 109 -13.30 5.78 -17.52
C ALA A 109 -14.20 6.25 -18.68
N ALA A 110 -13.63 6.57 -19.83
CA ALA A 110 -14.39 6.97 -21.02
C ALA A 110 -15.29 5.85 -21.57
N ARG A 111 -14.87 4.57 -21.48
CA ARG A 111 -15.69 3.41 -21.92
C ARG A 111 -16.82 3.08 -20.94
N LEU A 112 -16.60 3.36 -19.66
CA LEU A 112 -17.52 3.01 -18.57
C LEU A 112 -18.43 4.17 -18.17
N GLY A 113 -18.12 5.40 -18.59
CA GLY A 113 -18.80 6.60 -18.12
C GLY A 113 -18.51 6.89 -16.64
N TRP A 114 -17.32 6.52 -16.15
CA TRP A 114 -16.94 6.71 -14.75
C TRP A 114 -16.09 7.99 -14.60
N PRO A 115 -16.55 9.03 -13.91
CA PRO A 115 -15.73 10.22 -13.65
C PRO A 115 -14.52 9.85 -12.80
N LEU A 116 -13.30 10.14 -13.27
CA LEU A 116 -12.08 9.70 -12.58
C LEU A 116 -11.93 10.24 -11.16
N GLN A 117 -12.50 11.41 -10.85
CA GLN A 117 -12.48 11.98 -9.50
C GLN A 117 -13.32 11.18 -8.48
N ASP A 118 -14.24 10.34 -8.95
CA ASP A 118 -15.12 9.50 -8.11
C ASP A 118 -14.65 8.03 -8.08
N VAL A 119 -13.49 7.73 -8.68
CA VAL A 119 -12.97 6.38 -8.87
C VAL A 119 -11.63 6.23 -8.15
N THR A 120 -11.47 5.14 -7.41
CA THR A 120 -10.17 4.81 -6.84
C THR A 120 -9.28 4.15 -7.91
N LEU A 121 -8.14 4.78 -8.20
CA LEU A 121 -7.16 4.26 -9.16
C LEU A 121 -6.09 3.46 -8.41
N LEU A 122 -5.97 2.18 -8.72
CA LEU A 122 -5.07 1.23 -8.06
C LEU A 122 -4.20 0.51 -9.09
N SER A 123 -3.03 0.05 -8.66
CA SER A 123 -2.16 -0.80 -9.46
C SER A 123 -1.67 -1.97 -8.64
N VAL A 124 -1.76 -3.18 -9.22
CA VAL A 124 -1.15 -4.40 -8.68
C VAL A 124 0.11 -4.81 -9.45
N VAL A 125 0.55 -3.98 -10.40
CA VAL A 125 1.82 -4.17 -11.13
C VAL A 125 2.98 -4.12 -10.15
N ALA A 126 3.66 -5.25 -9.96
CA ALA A 126 4.72 -5.42 -8.96
C ALA A 126 4.30 -4.97 -7.54
N ARG A 127 3.01 -5.09 -7.19
CA ARG A 127 2.45 -4.66 -5.91
C ARG A 127 1.50 -5.73 -5.35
N PRO A 128 1.43 -5.91 -4.02
CA PRO A 128 0.56 -6.91 -3.42
C PRO A 128 -0.92 -6.65 -3.70
N LEU A 129 -1.64 -7.70 -4.08
CA LEU A 129 -3.09 -7.68 -4.32
C LEU A 129 -3.88 -7.21 -3.09
N ALA A 130 -3.40 -7.54 -1.89
CA ALA A 130 -3.98 -7.14 -0.60
C ALA A 130 -4.21 -5.63 -0.48
N ALA A 131 -3.47 -4.79 -1.21
CA ALA A 131 -3.68 -3.33 -1.21
C ALA A 131 -5.09 -2.92 -1.66
N VAL A 132 -5.80 -3.78 -2.40
CA VAL A 132 -7.18 -3.52 -2.86
C VAL A 132 -8.19 -3.58 -1.71
N VAL A 133 -7.95 -4.42 -0.69
CA VAL A 133 -8.91 -4.73 0.39
C VAL A 133 -9.39 -3.48 1.13
N ARG A 134 -8.49 -2.53 1.40
CA ARG A 134 -8.81 -1.25 2.08
C ARG A 134 -9.76 -0.34 1.30
N HIS A 135 -10.03 -0.62 0.03
CA HIS A 135 -10.92 0.15 -0.84
C HIS A 135 -12.26 -0.56 -1.08
N LEU A 136 -12.47 -1.73 -0.47
CA LEU A 136 -13.71 -2.49 -0.62
C LEU A 136 -14.78 -1.95 0.34
N HIS A 137 -15.74 -1.23 -0.23
CA HIS A 137 -17.00 -0.89 0.41
C HIS A 137 -18.10 -0.85 -0.66
N PRO A 138 -19.37 -1.11 -0.32
CA PRO A 138 -20.46 -1.05 -1.29
C PRO A 138 -20.49 0.28 -2.04
N GLY A 139 -20.71 0.21 -3.35
CA GLY A 139 -20.74 1.36 -4.25
C GLY A 139 -19.37 1.91 -4.64
N ALA A 140 -18.27 1.38 -4.11
CA ALA A 140 -16.93 1.77 -4.55
C ALA A 140 -16.72 1.40 -6.02
N ARG A 141 -16.12 2.32 -6.78
CA ARG A 141 -15.66 2.08 -8.15
C ARG A 141 -14.15 2.11 -8.17
N LEU A 142 -13.56 1.00 -8.59
CA LEU A 142 -12.11 0.81 -8.64
C LEU A 142 -11.69 0.57 -10.08
N LEU A 143 -10.60 1.19 -10.49
CA LEU A 143 -9.86 0.80 -11.68
C LEU A 143 -8.51 0.25 -11.23
N VAL A 144 -8.20 -0.98 -11.60
CA VAL A 144 -7.01 -1.69 -11.14
C VAL A 144 -6.15 -2.08 -12.34
N LEU A 145 -4.94 -1.51 -12.42
CA LEU A 145 -3.93 -1.94 -13.38
C LEU A 145 -3.40 -3.32 -13.01
N SER A 146 -3.55 -4.27 -13.93
CA SER A 146 -3.13 -5.66 -13.76
C SER A 146 -1.64 -5.85 -13.93
N ASN A 147 -1.07 -6.78 -13.17
CA ASN A 147 0.31 -7.22 -13.33
C ASN A 147 0.49 -8.04 -14.62
N ASP A 148 -0.51 -8.86 -14.93
CA ASP A 148 -0.51 -9.86 -15.99
C ASP A 148 -1.95 -10.34 -16.32
N GLY A 149 -2.06 -11.38 -17.16
CA GLY A 149 -3.32 -12.00 -17.54
C GLY A 149 -4.06 -12.73 -16.41
N HIS A 150 -3.39 -13.09 -15.32
CA HIS A 150 -3.97 -13.82 -14.18
C HIS A 150 -4.53 -12.88 -13.11
N SER A 151 -4.14 -11.60 -13.15
CA SER A 151 -4.58 -10.59 -12.19
C SER A 151 -6.11 -10.46 -12.06
N PRO A 152 -6.93 -10.53 -13.12
CA PRO A 152 -8.39 -10.51 -12.99
C PRO A 152 -8.95 -11.67 -12.16
N ALA A 153 -8.48 -12.90 -12.39
CA ALA A 153 -8.93 -14.06 -11.64
C ALA A 153 -8.53 -13.95 -10.15
N ALA A 154 -7.31 -13.45 -9.88
CA ALA A 154 -6.87 -13.19 -8.52
C ALA A 154 -7.71 -12.11 -7.82
N LEU A 155 -8.07 -11.03 -8.51
CA LEU A 155 -8.97 -9.99 -7.99
C LEU A 155 -10.37 -10.53 -7.69
N ALA A 156 -10.92 -11.36 -8.58
CA ALA A 156 -12.21 -12.02 -8.37
C ALA A 156 -12.18 -12.90 -7.11
N ALA A 157 -11.14 -13.73 -6.96
CA ALA A 157 -10.96 -14.57 -5.78
C ALA A 157 -10.83 -13.75 -4.48
N LEU A 158 -10.05 -12.66 -4.52
CA LEU A 158 -9.94 -11.75 -3.36
C LEU A 158 -11.30 -11.14 -2.98
N LEU A 159 -12.09 -10.69 -3.96
CA LEU A 159 -13.41 -10.13 -3.69
C LEU A 159 -14.32 -11.16 -3.04
N VAL A 160 -14.31 -12.41 -3.51
CA VAL A 160 -15.08 -13.51 -2.91
C VAL A 160 -14.62 -13.78 -1.47
N GLU A 161 -13.31 -13.86 -1.22
CA GLU A 161 -12.74 -14.07 0.13
C GLU A 161 -13.16 -12.96 1.11
N GLN A 162 -13.25 -11.73 0.62
CA GLN A 162 -13.64 -10.56 1.41
C GLN A 162 -15.17 -10.37 1.53
N GLY A 163 -15.98 -11.31 1.03
CA GLY A 163 -17.44 -11.26 1.08
C GLY A 163 -18.11 -10.40 0.00
N PHE A 164 -17.33 -9.89 -0.96
CA PHE A 164 -17.79 -9.04 -2.06
C PHE A 164 -17.96 -9.81 -3.38
N GLY A 165 -18.35 -11.09 -3.31
CA GLY A 165 -18.49 -11.99 -4.47
C GLY A 165 -19.50 -11.51 -5.53
N ALA A 166 -20.50 -10.73 -5.12
CA ALA A 166 -21.49 -10.15 -6.02
C ALA A 166 -20.96 -8.98 -6.88
N SER A 167 -19.76 -8.47 -6.58
CA SER A 167 -19.15 -7.35 -7.28
C SER A 167 -19.00 -7.60 -8.77
N GLN A 168 -19.23 -6.57 -9.57
CA GLN A 168 -19.11 -6.64 -11.03
C GLN A 168 -17.69 -6.32 -11.45
N LEU A 169 -17.07 -7.23 -12.21
CA LEU A 169 -15.77 -7.04 -12.83
C LEU A 169 -15.95 -6.80 -14.33
N GLN A 170 -15.17 -5.87 -14.86
CA GLN A 170 -14.97 -5.70 -16.29
C GLN A 170 -13.48 -5.63 -16.59
N VAL A 171 -12.96 -6.64 -17.26
CA VAL A 171 -11.60 -6.67 -17.80
C VAL A 171 -11.61 -5.96 -19.14
N LEU A 172 -10.73 -4.97 -19.26
CA LEU A 172 -10.56 -4.14 -20.44
C LEU A 172 -9.17 -4.45 -21.01
N GLU A 173 -9.15 -5.28 -22.06
CA GLU A 173 -7.93 -5.72 -22.74
C GLU A 173 -7.57 -4.74 -23.86
N HIS A 174 -6.28 -4.51 -24.08
CA HIS A 174 -5.76 -3.74 -25.22
C HIS A 174 -6.44 -2.37 -25.45
N LEU A 175 -6.79 -1.68 -24.37
CA LEU A 175 -7.53 -0.40 -24.42
C LEU A 175 -6.88 0.62 -25.38
N GLY A 176 -7.71 1.18 -26.27
CA GLY A 176 -7.31 2.12 -27.30
C GLY A 176 -6.71 1.49 -28.55
N GLY A 177 -6.47 0.18 -28.55
CA GLY A 177 -5.84 -0.55 -29.66
C GLY A 177 -6.83 -1.27 -30.58
N PRO A 178 -6.33 -1.83 -31.69
CA PRO A 178 -7.15 -2.62 -32.62
C PRO A 178 -7.65 -3.95 -32.02
N LEU A 179 -7.02 -4.42 -30.94
CA LEU A 179 -7.41 -5.64 -30.22
C LEU A 179 -8.27 -5.33 -28.97
N GLU A 180 -8.76 -4.10 -28.82
CA GLU A 180 -9.55 -3.70 -27.64
C GLU A 180 -10.73 -4.67 -27.43
N ARG A 181 -10.79 -5.26 -26.24
CA ARG A 181 -11.83 -6.23 -25.87
C ARG A 181 -12.30 -6.00 -24.44
N ARG A 182 -13.58 -6.27 -24.19
CA ARG A 182 -14.22 -6.17 -22.88
C ARG A 182 -14.77 -7.53 -22.47
N ILE A 183 -14.46 -7.94 -21.24
CA ILE A 183 -14.95 -9.18 -20.65
C ILE A 183 -15.57 -8.82 -19.31
N ALA A 184 -16.83 -9.19 -19.10
CA ALA A 184 -17.58 -8.85 -17.90
C ALA A 184 -18.09 -10.10 -17.18
N GLY A 185 -18.21 -10.01 -15.86
CA GLY A 185 -18.70 -11.09 -15.01
C GLY A 185 -18.72 -10.68 -13.55
N ARG A 186 -19.44 -11.44 -12.72
CA ARG A 186 -19.41 -11.28 -11.26
C ARG A 186 -18.15 -11.95 -10.70
N ALA A 187 -17.65 -11.46 -9.58
CA ALA A 187 -16.47 -12.04 -8.93
C ALA A 187 -16.67 -13.52 -8.58
N GLN A 188 -17.84 -13.87 -8.03
CA GLN A 188 -18.18 -15.25 -7.63
C GLN A 188 -18.35 -16.22 -8.81
N ASP A 189 -18.70 -15.69 -9.99
CA ASP A 189 -18.94 -16.48 -11.20
C ASP A 189 -17.76 -16.39 -12.18
N TRP A 190 -16.64 -15.79 -11.76
CA TRP A 190 -15.50 -15.51 -12.63
C TRP A 190 -14.78 -16.80 -13.01
N SER A 191 -14.84 -17.15 -14.29
CA SER A 191 -14.30 -18.42 -14.83
C SER A 191 -13.12 -18.25 -15.79
N LEU A 192 -12.81 -17.02 -16.21
CA LEU A 192 -11.68 -16.77 -17.09
C LEU A 192 -10.37 -16.87 -16.30
N ALA A 193 -9.59 -17.92 -16.57
CA ALA A 193 -8.31 -18.16 -15.92
C ALA A 193 -7.25 -17.12 -16.30
N GLU A 194 -7.19 -16.75 -17.59
CA GLU A 194 -6.18 -15.84 -18.11
C GLU A 194 -6.78 -14.89 -19.16
N ALA A 195 -6.60 -13.58 -18.93
CA ALA A 195 -6.87 -12.50 -19.86
C ALA A 195 -5.61 -12.11 -20.64
N ALA A 196 -5.73 -11.21 -21.61
CA ALA A 196 -4.58 -10.60 -22.25
C ALA A 196 -3.66 -9.93 -21.22
N ALA A 197 -2.34 -10.08 -21.36
CA ALA A 197 -1.38 -9.49 -20.42
C ALA A 197 -1.50 -7.95 -20.29
N LEU A 198 -1.98 -7.27 -21.33
CA LEU A 198 -2.33 -5.85 -21.29
C LEU A 198 -3.81 -5.69 -20.96
N ASN A 199 -4.12 -5.66 -19.67
CA ASN A 199 -5.47 -5.45 -19.21
C ASN A 199 -5.54 -4.50 -18.00
N LEU A 200 -6.73 -3.94 -17.82
CA LEU A 200 -7.15 -3.19 -16.64
C LEU A 200 -8.48 -3.77 -16.16
N VAL A 201 -8.64 -3.93 -14.85
CA VAL A 201 -9.90 -4.42 -14.26
C VAL A 201 -10.67 -3.26 -13.65
N ALA A 202 -11.88 -3.04 -14.13
CA ALA A 202 -12.84 -2.17 -13.48
C ALA A 202 -13.72 -2.99 -12.53
N ILE A 203 -13.88 -2.52 -11.31
CA ILE A 203 -14.64 -3.19 -10.25
C ILE A 203 -15.69 -2.23 -9.73
N GLU A 204 -16.95 -2.64 -9.81
CA GLU A 204 -18.03 -2.01 -9.04
C GLU A 204 -18.32 -2.92 -7.84
N VAL A 205 -18.01 -2.43 -6.64
CA VAL A 205 -18.08 -3.22 -5.42
C VAL A 205 -19.53 -3.30 -4.96
N LEU A 206 -20.07 -4.51 -4.92
CA LEU A 206 -21.45 -4.80 -4.54
C LEU A 206 -21.47 -5.75 -3.34
N SER A 207 -22.50 -5.62 -2.52
CA SER A 207 -22.80 -6.47 -1.37
C SER A 207 -24.23 -6.98 -1.50
N GLU A 208 -24.44 -8.29 -1.40
CA GLU A 208 -25.77 -8.91 -1.37
C GLU A 208 -26.22 -9.25 0.06
N THR A 209 -25.27 -9.49 0.97
CA THR A 209 -25.52 -9.99 2.34
C THR A 209 -25.26 -8.94 3.43
N GLY A 210 -25.00 -7.69 3.05
CA GLY A 210 -24.88 -6.56 3.96
C GLY A 210 -23.44 -6.26 4.38
N GLU A 211 -22.44 -6.77 3.66
CA GLU A 211 -21.04 -6.45 3.83
C GLU A 211 -20.82 -4.95 3.65
N THR A 212 -20.30 -4.29 4.68
CA THR A 212 -20.02 -2.84 4.64
C THR A 212 -18.56 -2.52 4.38
N GLY A 213 -17.69 -3.55 4.37
CA GLY A 213 -16.24 -3.38 4.36
C GLY A 213 -15.69 -3.03 5.74
N LEU A 214 -14.37 -2.89 5.83
CA LEU A 214 -13.69 -2.54 7.07
C LEU A 214 -13.45 -1.03 7.13
N PRO A 215 -13.80 -0.35 8.24
CA PRO A 215 -13.55 1.08 8.36
C PRO A 215 -12.04 1.39 8.34
N LEU A 216 -11.72 2.64 7.98
CA LEU A 216 -10.36 3.17 8.05
C LEU A 216 -10.04 3.80 9.42
N THR A 217 -11.05 4.04 10.24
CA THR A 217 -10.88 4.49 11.62
C THR A 217 -10.31 3.36 12.49
N PRO A 218 -9.44 3.68 13.46
CA PRO A 218 -8.98 2.70 14.44
C PRO A 218 -10.10 1.99 15.22
N GLY A 219 -9.78 0.82 15.76
CA GLY A 219 -10.69 0.02 16.58
C GLY A 219 -11.50 -0.96 15.76
N LEU A 220 -10.86 -1.70 14.84
CA LEU A 220 -11.50 -2.86 14.19
C LEU A 220 -11.90 -3.90 15.25
N PRO A 221 -13.01 -4.64 15.04
CA PRO A 221 -13.43 -5.68 15.97
C PRO A 221 -12.34 -6.74 16.11
N ASP A 222 -12.18 -7.29 17.32
CA ASP A 222 -11.16 -8.31 17.58
C ASP A 222 -11.31 -9.55 16.68
N SER A 223 -12.55 -9.88 16.30
CA SER A 223 -12.89 -10.98 15.38
C SER A 223 -12.38 -10.79 13.95
N ALA A 224 -11.94 -9.58 13.56
CA ALA A 224 -11.30 -9.34 12.27
C ALA A 224 -9.86 -9.92 12.23
N TYR A 225 -9.31 -10.34 13.37
CA TYR A 225 -7.93 -10.80 13.48
C TYR A 225 -7.88 -12.27 13.84
N ARG A 226 -7.02 -13.02 13.14
CA ARG A 226 -6.52 -14.29 13.65
C ARG A 226 -5.59 -14.03 14.82
N HIS A 227 -5.88 -14.60 15.98
CA HIS A 227 -5.09 -14.42 17.19
C HIS A 227 -5.21 -15.62 18.13
N ASP A 228 -4.24 -15.80 19.03
CA ASP A 228 -4.20 -16.83 20.08
C ASP A 228 -4.83 -16.37 21.41
N GLY A 229 -5.51 -15.22 21.39
CA GLY A 229 -6.06 -14.55 22.58
C GLY A 229 -5.21 -13.35 23.02
N GLN A 230 -3.97 -13.26 22.54
CA GLN A 230 -3.09 -12.11 22.76
C GLN A 230 -3.23 -11.11 21.62
N LEU A 231 -4.07 -10.11 21.84
CA LEU A 231 -4.09 -8.88 21.04
C LEU A 231 -4.44 -7.67 21.90
N THR A 232 -4.07 -6.48 21.44
CA THR A 232 -4.58 -5.24 22.01
C THR A 232 -6.08 -5.11 21.70
N LYS A 233 -6.91 -5.26 22.73
CA LYS A 233 -8.38 -5.22 22.60
C LYS A 233 -8.86 -3.96 21.93
N ARG A 234 -9.92 -4.08 21.11
CA ARG A 234 -10.53 -3.01 20.29
C ARG A 234 -10.46 -1.61 20.92
N ASP A 235 -11.01 -1.43 22.12
CA ASP A 235 -11.14 -0.10 22.75
C ASP A 235 -9.78 0.47 23.16
N VAL A 236 -8.89 -0.37 23.72
CA VAL A 236 -7.51 0.02 24.05
C VAL A 236 -6.71 0.33 22.79
N ARG A 237 -6.91 -0.46 21.73
CA ARG A 237 -6.26 -0.28 20.43
C ARG A 237 -6.68 1.02 19.76
N ALA A 238 -7.96 1.37 19.80
CA ALA A 238 -8.46 2.65 19.28
C ALA A 238 -7.78 3.83 19.98
N VAL A 239 -7.69 3.82 21.33
CA VAL A 239 -6.99 4.86 22.09
C VAL A 239 -5.48 4.87 21.77
N THR A 240 -4.85 3.69 21.71
CA THR A 240 -3.42 3.55 21.40
C THR A 240 -3.09 4.17 20.04
N LEU A 241 -3.87 3.88 19.00
CA LEU A 241 -3.68 4.45 17.66
C LEU A 241 -3.98 5.94 17.61
N ALA A 242 -4.96 6.42 18.39
CA ALA A 242 -5.22 7.86 18.52
C ALA A 242 -4.02 8.61 19.14
N ARG A 243 -3.31 8.00 20.10
CA ARG A 243 -2.07 8.55 20.67
C ARG A 243 -0.88 8.45 19.72
N LEU A 244 -0.74 7.32 19.03
CA LEU A 244 0.29 7.12 18.01
C LEU A 244 0.13 8.09 16.82
N ALA A 245 -1.10 8.49 16.50
CA ALA A 245 -1.46 9.51 15.51
C ALA A 245 -0.70 9.37 14.17
N PRO A 246 -0.95 8.31 13.38
CA PRO A 246 -0.23 8.05 12.13
C PRO A 246 -0.30 9.24 11.15
N ARG A 247 0.83 9.57 10.52
CA ARG A 247 0.89 10.57 9.44
C ARG A 247 1.46 9.97 8.16
N PRO A 248 1.06 10.48 6.97
CA PRO A 248 1.60 10.03 5.69
C PRO A 248 3.13 9.98 5.66
N GLY A 249 3.69 8.83 5.26
CA GLY A 249 5.13 8.63 5.10
C GLY A 249 5.85 8.12 6.35
N GLU A 250 5.19 8.18 7.51
CA GLU A 250 5.81 7.79 8.78
C GLU A 250 6.00 6.27 8.91
N LEU A 251 7.08 5.90 9.58
CA LEU A 251 7.45 4.54 9.94
C LEU A 251 7.16 4.27 11.42
N LEU A 252 6.39 3.22 11.68
CA LEU A 252 6.15 2.65 13.01
C LEU A 252 7.05 1.44 13.27
N TRP A 253 7.65 1.36 14.47
CA TRP A 253 8.02 0.08 15.05
C TRP A 253 6.90 -0.44 15.95
N ASP A 254 6.38 -1.62 15.67
CA ASP A 254 5.42 -2.33 16.51
C ASP A 254 6.17 -3.45 17.25
N VAL A 255 6.61 -3.16 18.48
CA VAL A 255 7.49 -4.04 19.27
C VAL A 255 6.66 -4.97 20.15
N GLY A 256 6.86 -6.28 19.96
CA GLY A 256 5.98 -7.29 20.57
C GLY A 256 4.62 -7.28 19.87
N ALA A 257 4.64 -7.35 18.53
CA ALA A 257 3.48 -7.09 17.68
C ALA A 257 2.32 -8.07 17.89
N GLY A 258 2.56 -9.26 18.44
CA GLY A 258 1.53 -10.27 18.66
C GLY A 258 0.92 -10.71 17.33
N CYS A 259 -0.38 -10.48 17.15
CA CYS A 259 -1.05 -10.72 15.86
C CYS A 259 -0.96 -9.55 14.86
N GLY A 260 -0.20 -8.50 15.16
CA GLY A 260 0.02 -7.32 14.30
C GLY A 260 -1.07 -6.25 14.42
N SER A 261 -1.92 -6.34 15.43
CA SER A 261 -3.11 -5.50 15.60
C SER A 261 -2.88 -3.98 15.49
N ILE A 262 -1.80 -3.45 16.08
CA ILE A 262 -1.49 -2.02 16.04
C ILE A 262 -0.86 -1.65 14.70
N GLY A 263 0.15 -2.40 14.27
CA GLY A 263 0.81 -2.19 12.99
C GLY A 263 -0.14 -2.23 11.79
N ILE A 264 -1.10 -3.16 11.76
CA ILE A 264 -2.05 -3.29 10.66
C ILE A 264 -2.94 -2.06 10.55
N GLU A 265 -3.53 -1.61 11.66
CA GLU A 265 -4.40 -0.43 11.63
C GLU A 265 -3.62 0.87 11.40
N TRP A 266 -2.36 0.95 11.86
CA TRP A 266 -1.45 2.02 11.47
C TRP A 266 -1.24 2.05 9.95
N ALA A 267 -0.92 0.92 9.32
CA ALA A 267 -0.70 0.84 7.88
C ALA A 267 -1.98 1.13 7.07
N ARG A 268 -3.16 0.80 7.60
CA ARG A 268 -4.45 1.11 6.97
C ARG A 268 -4.80 2.60 6.97
N SER A 269 -4.28 3.38 7.92
CA SER A 269 -4.59 4.81 8.04
C SER A 269 -4.21 5.62 6.79
N HIS A 270 -3.11 5.27 6.11
CA HIS A 270 -2.67 5.96 4.90
C HIS A 270 -1.70 5.07 4.08
N PRO A 271 -1.77 5.06 2.73
CA PRO A 271 -0.90 4.20 1.90
C PRO A 271 0.61 4.40 2.09
N GLY A 272 1.01 5.59 2.54
CA GLY A 272 2.40 5.94 2.82
C GLY A 272 2.89 5.55 4.21
N CYS A 273 2.01 5.09 5.11
CA CYS A 273 2.41 4.62 6.44
C CYS A 273 3.12 3.27 6.34
N ARG A 274 4.31 3.18 6.92
CA ARG A 274 5.15 1.97 6.91
C ARG A 274 5.21 1.37 8.31
N VAL A 275 5.36 0.06 8.40
CA VAL A 275 5.47 -0.64 9.69
C VAL A 275 6.55 -1.70 9.64
N LEU A 276 7.39 -1.73 10.68
CA LEU A 276 8.19 -2.88 11.05
C LEU A 276 7.53 -3.51 12.27
N ALA A 277 6.99 -4.73 12.12
CA ALA A 277 6.38 -5.49 13.20
C ALA A 277 7.39 -6.50 13.75
N ILE A 278 7.81 -6.35 15.00
CA ILE A 278 8.82 -7.19 15.64
C ILE A 278 8.11 -8.24 16.49
N GLU A 279 8.31 -9.52 16.14
CA GLU A 279 7.70 -10.65 16.86
C GLU A 279 8.64 -11.87 16.85
N ALA A 280 8.80 -12.50 18.00
CA ALA A 280 9.69 -13.65 18.20
C ALA A 280 8.96 -14.98 18.00
N ASP A 281 7.68 -15.07 18.35
CA ASP A 281 6.92 -16.31 18.26
C ASP A 281 6.51 -16.61 16.81
N ALA A 282 6.91 -17.78 16.30
CA ALA A 282 6.65 -18.18 14.91
C ALA A 282 5.13 -18.36 14.62
N GLY A 283 4.33 -18.76 15.60
CA GLY A 283 2.87 -18.87 15.43
C GLY A 283 2.22 -17.51 15.24
N ARG A 284 2.63 -16.53 16.05
CA ARG A 284 2.18 -15.14 15.95
C ARG A 284 2.70 -14.42 14.71
N GLN A 285 3.93 -14.73 14.28
CA GLN A 285 4.43 -14.30 12.97
C GLN A 285 3.50 -14.75 11.83
N ALA A 286 3.00 -15.99 11.86
CA ALA A 286 2.03 -16.48 10.88
C ALA A 286 0.68 -15.73 10.97
N HIS A 287 0.22 -15.39 12.18
CA HIS A 287 -0.94 -14.52 12.37
C HIS A 287 -0.74 -13.13 11.76
N ILE A 288 0.42 -12.51 11.98
CA ILE A 288 0.77 -11.20 11.40
C ILE A 288 0.68 -11.25 9.88
N LEU A 289 1.30 -12.24 9.24
CA LEU A 289 1.30 -12.37 7.78
C LEU A 289 -0.12 -12.57 7.23
N HIS A 290 -0.92 -13.43 7.86
CA HIS A 290 -2.30 -13.63 7.47
C HIS A 290 -3.14 -12.36 7.62
N ASN A 291 -3.11 -11.73 8.80
CA ASN A 291 -3.89 -10.54 9.10
C ASN A 291 -3.46 -9.35 8.23
N ARG A 292 -2.16 -9.22 7.93
CA ARG A 292 -1.62 -8.19 7.03
C ARG A 292 -2.30 -8.24 5.67
N ASP A 293 -2.37 -9.42 5.08
CA ASP A 293 -2.91 -9.59 3.73
C ASP A 293 -4.45 -9.51 3.76
N HIS A 294 -5.08 -10.20 4.71
CA HIS A 294 -6.54 -10.23 4.86
C HIS A 294 -7.14 -8.87 5.21
N LEU A 295 -6.41 -8.02 5.94
CA LEU A 295 -6.85 -6.68 6.35
C LEU A 295 -6.24 -5.57 5.48
N GLY A 296 -5.61 -5.90 4.35
CA GLY A 296 -5.14 -4.91 3.38
C GLY A 296 -4.07 -3.94 3.88
N ALA A 297 -3.09 -4.46 4.62
CA ALA A 297 -1.97 -3.71 5.19
C ALA A 297 -0.60 -4.14 4.62
N PRO A 298 -0.40 -4.24 3.30
CA PRO A 298 0.83 -4.80 2.72
C PRO A 298 2.11 -4.00 3.01
N ALA A 299 1.99 -2.77 3.53
CA ALA A 299 3.12 -1.95 3.98
C ALA A 299 3.72 -2.39 5.33
N LEU A 300 3.12 -3.40 5.99
CA LEU A 300 3.68 -4.02 7.18
C LEU A 300 4.69 -5.10 6.81
N HIS A 301 5.92 -4.90 7.26
CA HIS A 301 7.00 -5.87 7.16
C HIS A 301 7.24 -6.53 8.51
N LEU A 302 7.21 -7.87 8.51
CA LEU A 302 7.55 -8.66 9.68
C LEU A 302 9.07 -8.70 9.86
N VAL A 303 9.53 -8.40 11.06
CA VAL A 303 10.90 -8.61 11.53
C VAL A 303 10.86 -9.75 12.55
N ALA A 304 11.21 -10.95 12.10
CA ALA A 304 11.24 -12.13 12.95
C ALA A 304 12.41 -12.04 13.94
N GLY A 305 12.12 -12.00 15.24
CA GLY A 305 13.13 -11.94 16.27
C GLY A 305 12.67 -11.26 17.55
N GLN A 306 13.54 -11.27 18.55
CA GLN A 306 13.29 -10.73 19.87
C GLN A 306 13.91 -9.33 19.98
N ALA A 307 13.17 -8.38 20.55
CA ALA A 307 13.76 -7.10 20.96
C ALA A 307 14.55 -7.27 22.27
N PRO A 308 15.71 -6.59 22.44
CA PRO A 308 16.21 -5.50 21.59
C PRO A 308 17.03 -5.94 20.37
N GLU A 309 17.48 -7.19 20.27
CA GLU A 309 18.43 -7.64 19.23
C GLU A 309 17.89 -7.46 17.81
N ALA A 310 16.61 -7.77 17.59
CA ALA A 310 15.93 -7.64 16.31
C ALA A 310 15.75 -6.19 15.85
N LEU A 311 16.00 -5.20 16.73
CA LEU A 311 15.93 -3.78 16.39
C LEU A 311 17.21 -3.28 15.71
N ALA A 312 18.30 -4.06 15.76
CA ALA A 312 19.58 -3.66 15.19
C ALA A 312 19.52 -3.52 13.66
N GLY A 313 20.03 -2.41 13.15
CA GLY A 313 20.09 -2.14 11.70
C GLY A 313 18.76 -1.75 11.05
N LEU A 314 17.67 -1.67 11.83
CA LEU A 314 16.39 -1.19 11.32
C LEU A 314 16.44 0.33 11.05
N ALA A 315 15.64 0.76 10.08
CA ALA A 315 15.49 2.19 9.78
C ALA A 315 14.89 2.94 10.98
N THR A 316 15.37 4.17 11.20
CA THR A 316 14.92 5.08 12.25
C THR A 316 13.40 5.28 12.19
N PRO A 317 12.65 4.96 13.27
CA PRO A 317 11.21 5.13 13.31
C PRO A 317 10.79 6.57 13.59
N ASP A 318 9.60 6.92 13.10
CA ASP A 318 8.91 8.16 13.41
C ASP A 318 7.98 7.99 14.64
N ALA A 319 7.51 6.76 14.86
CA ALA A 319 6.75 6.37 16.04
C ALA A 319 7.13 4.94 16.49
N ILE A 320 7.00 4.66 17.78
CA ILE A 320 7.20 3.33 18.35
C ILE A 320 6.00 2.98 19.21
N PHE A 321 5.47 1.79 19.01
CA PHE A 321 4.56 1.14 19.94
C PHE A 321 5.27 -0.04 20.62
N ILE A 322 5.08 -0.17 21.94
CA ILE A 322 5.58 -1.32 22.71
C ILE A 322 4.41 -1.99 23.41
N GLY A 323 4.01 -3.15 22.88
CA GLY A 323 2.95 -4.00 23.45
C GLY A 323 3.48 -5.16 24.28
N GLY A 324 4.73 -5.56 24.06
CA GLY A 324 5.41 -6.65 24.78
C GLY A 324 6.87 -6.32 25.10
N GLY A 325 7.45 -7.06 26.05
CA GLY A 325 8.87 -6.93 26.38
C GLY A 325 9.27 -5.67 27.17
N LEU A 326 8.32 -4.95 27.77
CA LEU A 326 8.60 -3.72 28.56
C LEU A 326 9.56 -3.94 29.73
N THR A 327 9.60 -5.15 30.28
CA THR A 327 10.53 -5.53 31.36
C THR A 327 11.79 -6.21 30.85
N ALA A 328 11.89 -6.48 29.54
CA ALA A 328 13.10 -7.07 28.97
C ALA A 328 14.23 -6.02 29.01
N PRO A 329 15.41 -6.35 29.57
CA PRO A 329 16.50 -5.40 29.69
C PRO A 329 16.85 -4.74 28.35
N GLY A 330 16.95 -3.41 28.36
CA GLY A 330 17.40 -2.62 27.20
C GLY A 330 16.36 -2.37 26.11
N VAL A 331 15.16 -2.96 26.13
CA VAL A 331 14.14 -2.71 25.09
C VAL A 331 13.70 -1.25 25.06
N LEU A 332 13.26 -0.70 26.21
CA LEU A 332 12.81 0.69 26.29
C LEU A 332 13.93 1.67 25.91
N ASP A 333 15.14 1.47 26.41
CA ASP A 333 16.28 2.35 26.13
C ASP A 333 16.70 2.27 24.66
N THR A 334 16.69 1.07 24.04
CA THR A 334 17.00 0.87 22.61
C THR A 334 15.96 1.54 21.71
N CYS A 335 14.67 1.35 22.02
CA CYS A 335 13.57 2.02 21.32
C CYS A 335 13.71 3.55 21.42
N TRP A 336 13.93 4.06 22.63
CA TRP A 336 14.09 5.50 22.85
C TRP A 336 15.30 6.07 22.11
N ALA A 337 16.42 5.37 22.11
CA ALA A 337 17.63 5.78 21.39
C ALA A 337 17.38 5.84 19.87
N ALA A 338 16.70 4.84 19.32
CA ALA A 338 16.41 4.74 17.90
C ALA A 338 15.37 5.76 17.40
N LEU A 339 14.40 6.15 18.23
CA LEU A 339 13.36 7.12 17.88
C LEU A 339 13.97 8.46 17.47
N ARG A 340 13.47 9.07 16.38
CA ARG A 340 13.91 10.41 15.97
C ARG A 340 13.46 11.50 16.97
N PRO A 341 14.14 12.65 17.07
CA PRO A 341 13.59 13.84 17.73
C PRO A 341 12.21 14.22 17.17
N GLY A 342 11.28 14.60 18.04
CA GLY A 342 9.87 14.81 17.71
C GLY A 342 9.08 13.53 17.42
N GLY A 343 9.71 12.36 17.51
CA GLY A 343 9.06 11.06 17.39
C GLY A 343 8.24 10.70 18.62
N ARG A 344 7.28 9.77 18.47
CA ARG A 344 6.30 9.42 19.50
C ARG A 344 6.51 7.99 19.99
N LEU A 345 6.53 7.77 21.29
CA LEU A 345 6.57 6.45 21.88
C LEU A 345 5.29 6.24 22.70
N VAL A 346 4.56 5.18 22.36
CA VAL A 346 3.38 4.72 23.12
C VAL A 346 3.63 3.32 23.63
N ALA A 347 3.35 3.06 24.89
CA ALA A 347 3.54 1.74 25.49
C ALA A 347 2.39 1.36 26.41
N ASN A 348 1.98 0.09 26.35
CA ASN A 348 0.88 -0.43 27.17
C ASN A 348 1.39 -1.45 28.19
N ALA A 349 1.03 -1.26 29.45
CA ALA A 349 1.34 -2.14 30.57
C ALA A 349 0.06 -2.68 31.23
N VAL A 350 0.08 -3.95 31.63
CA VAL A 350 -1.05 -4.63 32.31
C VAL A 350 -0.64 -5.24 33.65
N THR A 351 0.65 -5.45 33.88
CA THR A 351 1.19 -6.02 35.12
C THR A 351 1.84 -4.93 35.97
N LEU A 352 1.88 -5.13 37.29
CA LEU A 352 2.56 -4.18 38.19
C LEU A 352 4.03 -3.94 37.81
N GLN A 353 4.72 -4.96 37.31
CA GLN A 353 6.12 -4.86 36.87
C GLN A 353 6.26 -4.01 35.61
N THR A 354 5.37 -4.20 34.63
CA THR A 354 5.37 -3.38 33.40
C THR A 354 4.95 -1.94 33.70
N GLU A 355 4.04 -1.74 34.66
CA GLU A 355 3.65 -0.40 35.13
C GLU A 355 4.80 0.32 35.83
N ALA A 356 5.50 -0.36 36.74
CA ALA A 356 6.67 0.21 37.41
C ALA A 356 7.75 0.62 36.40
N ALA A 357 7.97 -0.17 35.34
CA ALA A 357 8.88 0.18 34.26
C ALA A 357 8.44 1.45 33.51
N LEU A 358 7.15 1.61 33.22
CA LEU A 358 6.63 2.83 32.57
C LEU A 358 6.71 4.06 33.48
N VAL A 359 6.47 3.91 34.79
CA VAL A 359 6.65 5.00 35.77
C VAL A 359 8.10 5.45 35.80
N ALA A 360 9.05 4.52 35.94
CA ALA A 360 10.48 4.83 35.95
C ALA A 360 10.97 5.41 34.62
N PHE A 361 10.38 4.99 33.49
CA PHE A 361 10.68 5.58 32.18
C PHE A 361 10.18 7.02 32.08
N ARG A 362 8.93 7.28 32.50
CA ARG A 362 8.36 8.63 32.55
C ARG A 362 9.16 9.58 33.44
N GLU A 363 9.65 9.12 34.59
CA GLU A 363 10.49 9.94 35.48
C GLU A 363 11.77 10.43 34.78
N ARG A 364 12.33 9.63 33.87
CA ARG A 364 13.55 9.96 33.11
C ARG A 364 13.28 10.81 31.86
N HIS A 365 12.16 10.59 31.17
CA HIS A 365 11.93 11.12 29.83
C HIS A 365 10.68 12.01 29.69
N GLY A 366 9.89 12.16 30.75
CA GLY A 366 8.61 12.87 30.73
C GLY A 366 7.50 12.06 30.07
N GLY A 367 6.44 12.76 29.63
CA GLY A 367 5.24 12.16 29.06
C GLY A 367 4.11 11.94 30.08
N ASP A 368 3.02 11.38 29.57
CA ASP A 368 1.77 11.18 30.28
C ASP A 368 1.50 9.70 30.54
N LEU A 369 1.03 9.38 31.74
CA LEU A 369 0.49 8.05 32.06
C LEU A 369 -1.03 8.15 32.15
N THR A 370 -1.72 7.33 31.37
CA THR A 370 -3.19 7.22 31.38
C THR A 370 -3.58 5.82 31.81
N ARG A 371 -4.46 5.70 32.81
CA ARG A 371 -5.09 4.43 33.18
C ARG A 371 -6.40 4.27 32.42
N LEU A 372 -6.53 3.19 31.66
CA LEU A 372 -7.73 2.81 30.93
C LEU A 372 -8.42 1.63 31.62
N GLN A 373 -9.70 1.80 31.94
CA GLN A 373 -10.57 0.73 32.44
C GLN A 373 -11.78 0.64 31.51
N VAL A 374 -11.98 -0.54 30.93
CA VAL A 374 -13.06 -0.82 30.00
C VAL A 374 -13.83 -2.02 30.51
N ALA A 375 -15.16 -1.92 30.49
CA ALA A 375 -16.05 -3.02 30.81
C ALA A 375 -17.11 -3.15 29.71
N GLN A 376 -17.49 -4.38 29.42
CA GLN A 376 -18.56 -4.68 28.45
C GLN A 376 -19.67 -5.46 29.15
N ALA A 377 -20.90 -5.19 28.73
CA ALA A 377 -22.06 -5.97 29.17
C ALA A 377 -21.93 -7.40 28.64
N GLN A 378 -22.08 -8.39 29.53
CA GLN A 378 -22.13 -9.80 29.18
C GLN A 378 -23.21 -10.51 30.02
N PRO A 379 -23.81 -11.60 29.51
CA PRO A 379 -24.83 -12.33 30.24
C PRO A 379 -24.36 -12.85 31.61
N LEU A 380 -25.26 -12.77 32.59
CA LEU A 380 -25.20 -13.33 33.92
C LEU A 380 -26.57 -13.95 34.28
N GLY A 381 -26.76 -15.20 33.86
CA GLY A 381 -28.08 -15.86 33.94
C GLY A 381 -29.07 -15.20 32.97
N ALA A 382 -30.19 -14.70 33.50
CA ALA A 382 -31.22 -14.01 32.71
C ALA A 382 -31.02 -12.49 32.57
N PHE A 383 -29.96 -11.94 33.20
CA PHE A 383 -29.63 -10.52 33.18
C PHE A 383 -28.24 -10.30 32.59
N ASP A 384 -27.85 -9.04 32.42
CA ASP A 384 -26.49 -8.66 32.03
C ASP A 384 -25.69 -8.14 33.24
N THR A 385 -24.37 -8.30 33.17
CA THR A 385 -23.43 -7.71 34.12
C THR A 385 -22.24 -7.07 33.40
N TRP A 386 -21.53 -6.18 34.08
CA TRP A 386 -20.29 -5.62 33.57
C TRP A 386 -19.14 -6.60 33.79
N ARG A 387 -18.52 -7.04 32.71
CA ARG A 387 -17.25 -7.78 32.74
C ARG A 387 -16.13 -6.80 32.43
N ALA A 388 -15.41 -6.39 33.47
CA ALA A 388 -14.27 -5.49 33.35
C ALA A 388 -13.05 -6.22 32.80
N ALA A 389 -12.41 -5.64 31.79
CA ALA A 389 -11.08 -6.04 31.37
C ALA A 389 -10.04 -5.63 32.43
N LEU A 390 -8.86 -6.26 32.41
CA LEU A 390 -7.74 -5.82 33.23
C LEU A 390 -7.41 -4.35 32.87
N PRO A 391 -7.21 -3.48 33.87
CA PRO A 391 -6.84 -2.09 33.61
C PRO A 391 -5.50 -2.01 32.87
N ILE A 392 -5.43 -1.16 31.84
CA ILE A 392 -4.20 -0.91 31.09
C ILE A 392 -3.63 0.44 31.49
N THR A 393 -2.33 0.49 31.78
CA THR A 393 -1.58 1.74 31.92
C THR A 393 -0.89 2.03 30.60
N LEU A 394 -1.25 3.14 29.98
CA LEU A 394 -0.68 3.62 28.73
C LEU A 394 0.29 4.76 29.04
N LEU A 395 1.53 4.66 28.54
CA LEU A 395 2.48 5.77 28.45
C LEU A 395 2.39 6.41 27.06
N ASP A 396 2.36 7.72 27.00
CA ASP A 396 2.51 8.54 25.79
C ASP A 396 3.63 9.57 26.03
N VAL A 397 4.65 9.57 25.18
CA VAL A 397 5.77 10.51 25.27
C VAL A 397 6.30 10.89 23.89
N VAL A 398 6.69 12.15 23.74
CA VAL A 398 7.36 12.68 22.55
C VAL A 398 8.84 12.87 22.86
N LYS A 399 9.72 12.37 21.99
CA LYS A 399 11.16 12.58 22.11
C LYS A 399 11.50 14.05 21.85
N PRO A 400 12.23 14.72 22.75
CA PRO A 400 12.58 16.13 22.58
C PRO A 400 13.46 16.39 21.35
#